data_AF-A0A847VPB0-F1
#
_entry.id   AF-A0A847VPB0-F1
#
_cell.length_a   1.000
_cell.length_b   1.000
_cell.length_c   1.000
_cell.angle_alpha   90.00
_cell.angle_beta   90.00
_cell.angle_gamma   90.00
#
_symmetry.space_group_name_H-M   'P 1'
#
loop_
_entity.id
_entity.type
_entity.pdbx_description
1 polymer ?
#
loop_
_entity_poly.entity_id
_entity_poly.type
_entity_poly.pdbx_seq_one_letter_code
_entity_poly.pdbx_strand_id
1 'polypeptide(L)' 'MSAEITPLAPRSDERHTVYLQSFAVAYEYPVYFTEHLFAHDNPIFRQALTRREATRRHRFAVFIDSNVDAAFPSL' A
#
# COMPACT_ATOMS: atom_id res chain seq x y z
N MET A 1 -21.21 -27.00 -58.26
CA MET A 1 -20.93 -25.70 -57.61
C MET A 1 -19.88 -25.99 -56.55
N SER A 2 -18.60 -25.81 -56.88
CA SER A 2 -17.47 -26.23 -56.04
C SER A 2 -16.86 -24.99 -55.40
N ALA A 3 -16.68 -24.99 -54.08
CA ALA A 3 -16.04 -23.89 -53.37
C ALA A 3 -14.51 -24.03 -53.49
N GLU A 4 -13.85 -23.04 -54.07
CA GLU A 4 -12.40 -22.90 -54.01
C GLU A 4 -12.03 -22.31 -52.65
N ILE A 5 -11.22 -23.04 -51.87
CA ILE A 5 -10.63 -22.52 -50.64
C ILE A 5 -9.35 -21.79 -51.04
N THR A 6 -9.43 -20.46 -51.17
CA THR A 6 -8.24 -19.63 -51.33
C THR A 6 -7.46 -19.63 -50.00
N PRO A 7 -6.19 -20.05 -49.95
CA PRO A 7 -5.41 -19.93 -48.74
C PRO A 7 -5.17 -18.45 -48.45
N LEU A 8 -5.51 -18.00 -47.23
CA LEU A 8 -5.14 -16.67 -46.76
C LEU A 8 -3.61 -16.60 -46.71
N ALA A 9 -3.03 -15.54 -47.30
CA ALA A 9 -1.59 -15.30 -47.25
C ALA A 9 -1.10 -15.40 -45.78
N PRO A 10 0.11 -15.95 -45.53
CA PRO A 10 0.65 -16.04 -44.19
C PRO A 10 0.60 -14.64 -43.57
N ARG A 11 -0.09 -14.52 -42.43
CA ARG A 11 -0.14 -13.27 -41.67
C ARG A 11 1.31 -12.86 -41.44
N SER A 12 1.68 -11.68 -41.94
CA SER A 12 2.99 -11.10 -41.71
C SER A 12 3.28 -11.16 -40.23
N ASP A 13 4.36 -11.86 -39.88
CA ASP A 13 4.95 -11.98 -38.56
C ASP A 13 4.71 -10.69 -37.77
N GLU A 14 3.80 -10.74 -36.80
CA GLU A 14 3.49 -9.59 -35.95
C GLU A 14 4.80 -9.16 -35.29
N ARG A 15 5.31 -7.99 -35.68
CA ARG A 15 6.56 -7.44 -35.12
C ARG A 15 6.36 -7.18 -33.63
N HIS A 16 6.59 -8.20 -32.80
CA HIS A 16 6.63 -8.07 -31.36
C HIS A 16 7.76 -7.12 -31.00
N THR A 17 7.40 -5.92 -30.56
CA THR A 17 8.35 -4.90 -30.10
C THR A 17 8.40 -4.97 -28.58
N VAL A 18 9.58 -5.23 -28.03
CA VAL A 18 9.78 -5.31 -26.57
C VAL A 18 10.01 -3.90 -26.03
N TYR A 19 9.21 -3.49 -25.04
CA TYR A 19 9.38 -2.22 -24.32
C TYR A 19 9.82 -2.50 -22.88
N LEU A 20 11.05 -2.11 -22.55
CA LEU A 20 11.54 -2.17 -21.17
C LEU A 20 11.05 -0.94 -20.42
N GLN A 21 10.20 -1.15 -19.42
CA GLN A 21 9.81 -0.11 -18.46
C GLN A 21 10.35 -0.46 -17.07
N SER A 22 10.95 0.53 -16.43
CA SER A 22 11.45 0.44 -15.06
C SER A 22 11.11 1.72 -14.33
N PHE A 23 10.62 1.61 -13.10
CA PHE A 23 10.40 2.74 -12.19
C PHE A 23 10.65 2.33 -10.75
N ALA A 24 10.97 3.30 -9.90
CA ALA A 24 11.17 3.12 -8.47
C ALA A 24 10.32 4.12 -7.69
N VAL A 25 9.80 3.70 -6.53
CA VAL A 25 9.05 4.57 -5.62
C VAL A 25 9.78 4.58 -4.28
N ALA A 26 10.31 5.73 -3.89
CA ALA A 26 10.91 5.92 -2.57
C ALA A 26 9.79 6.16 -1.54
N TYR A 27 9.84 5.42 -0.44
CA TYR A 27 8.95 5.60 0.70
C TYR A 27 9.74 6.00 1.94
N GLU A 28 9.26 7.02 2.63
CA GLU A 28 9.79 7.47 3.91
C GLU A 28 8.69 7.51 4.96
N TYR A 29 8.88 6.80 6.05
CA TYR A 29 7.96 6.77 7.18
C TYR A 29 8.75 6.77 8.51
N PRO A 30 8.31 7.55 9.50
CA PRO A 30 8.99 7.62 10.78
C PRO A 30 8.64 6.38 11.60
N VAL A 31 9.60 5.89 12.37
CA VAL A 31 9.40 4.84 13.37
C VAL A 31 9.71 5.43 14.74
N TYR A 32 8.72 5.41 15.63
CA TYR A 32 8.86 5.89 17.00
C TYR A 32 8.83 4.68 17.94
N PHE A 33 9.87 4.51 18.76
CA PHE A 33 9.89 3.54 19.85
C PHE A 33 9.38 4.22 21.12
N THR A 34 8.35 3.65 21.74
CA THR A 34 7.77 4.19 22.96
C THR A 34 6.97 3.12 23.69
N GLU A 35 6.73 3.34 24.98
CA GLU A 35 5.84 2.56 25.82
C GLU A 35 4.68 3.45 26.26
N HIS A 36 3.53 2.87 26.59
CA HIS A 36 2.35 3.61 27.05
C HIS A 36 1.93 4.72 26.07
N LEU A 37 1.81 4.40 24.77
CA LEU A 37 1.55 5.38 23.70
C LEU A 37 0.33 6.29 23.96
N PHE A 38 -0.70 5.77 24.63
CA PHE A 38 -1.93 6.49 24.94
C PHE A 38 -1.92 7.20 26.29
N ALA A 39 -0.83 7.12 27.06
CA ALA A 39 -0.70 7.92 28.28
C ALA A 39 -0.73 9.41 27.93
N HIS A 40 -1.45 10.21 28.74
CA HIS A 40 -1.67 11.63 28.46
C HIS A 40 -0.37 12.44 28.41
N ASP A 41 0.65 12.03 29.18
CA ASP A 41 1.97 12.65 29.23
C ASP A 41 2.91 12.15 28.12
N ASN A 42 2.55 11.10 27.37
CA ASN A 42 3.31 10.64 26.23
C ASN A 42 2.98 11.49 24.98
N PRO A 43 3.91 12.34 24.50
CA PRO A 43 3.61 13.26 23.41
C PRO A 43 3.59 12.58 22.03
N ILE A 44 4.11 11.35 21.91
CA ILE A 44 4.39 10.71 20.63
C ILE A 44 3.11 10.46 19.84
N PHE A 45 2.03 10.03 20.47
CA PHE A 45 0.77 9.79 19.76
C PHE A 45 0.27 11.05 19.06
N ARG A 46 0.22 12.17 19.79
CA ARG A 46 -0.17 13.47 19.23
C ARG A 46 0.80 13.92 18.15
N GLN A 47 2.12 13.82 18.39
CA GLN A 47 3.13 14.24 17.43
C GLN A 47 3.04 13.45 16.11
N ALA A 48 2.88 12.13 16.18
CA ALA A 48 2.75 11.28 15.00
C ALA A 48 1.50 11.62 14.18
N LEU A 49 0.35 11.79 14.83
CA LEU A 49 -0.92 12.10 14.17
C LEU A 49 -0.93 13.50 13.54
N THR A 50 -0.33 14.48 14.23
CA THR A 50 -0.30 15.89 13.80
C THR A 50 0.89 16.26 12.92
N ARG A 51 1.84 15.34 12.67
CA ARG A 51 3.14 15.61 12.04
C ARG A 51 3.08 16.40 10.74
N ARG A 52 2.12 16.09 9.87
CA ARG A 52 1.96 16.74 8.56
C ARG A 52 0.94 17.88 8.57
N GLU A 53 -0.05 17.82 9.45
CA GLU A 53 -1.19 18.74 9.45
C GLU A 53 -1.62 19.06 10.88
N ALA A 54 -0.89 19.98 11.52
CA ALA A 54 -1.05 20.23 12.96
C ALA A 54 -2.43 20.77 13.38
N THR A 55 -3.13 21.47 12.48
CA THR A 55 -4.38 22.18 12.77
C THR A 55 -5.63 21.44 12.31
N ARG A 56 -5.47 20.28 11.64
CA ARG A 56 -6.59 19.51 11.10
C ARG A 56 -7.21 18.62 12.18
N ARG A 57 -8.51 18.36 12.02
CA ARG A 57 -9.19 17.34 12.82
C ARG A 57 -8.87 15.96 12.25
N HIS A 58 -8.05 15.22 12.99
CA HIS A 58 -7.66 13.86 12.64
C HIS A 58 -8.70 12.85 13.11
N ARG A 59 -8.93 11.81 12.30
CA ARG A 59 -9.70 10.62 12.67
C ARG A 59 -8.77 9.43 12.59
N PHE A 60 -8.78 8.58 13.61
CA PHE A 60 -8.00 7.34 13.63
C PHE A 60 -8.89 6.19 14.09
N ALA A 61 -8.51 4.99 13.69
CA ALA A 61 -9.10 3.74 14.15
C ALA A 61 -7.97 2.88 14.69
N VAL A 62 -8.22 2.20 15.81
CA VAL A 62 -7.30 1.23 16.40
C VAL A 62 -7.87 -0.15 16.13
N PHE A 63 -7.04 -1.02 15.61
CA PHE A 63 -7.37 -2.42 15.39
C PHE A 63 -6.45 -3.26 16.25
N ILE A 64 -7.04 -4.15 17.03
CA ILE A 64 -6.33 -5.06 17.93
C ILE A 64 -6.62 -6.47 17.44
N ASP A 65 -5.57 -7.24 17.21
CA ASP A 65 -5.71 -8.66 16.90
C ASP A 65 -6.18 -9.43 18.15
N SER A 66 -7.03 -10.43 17.97
CA SER A 66 -7.59 -11.18 19.10
C SER A 66 -6.53 -11.87 19.96
N ASN A 67 -5.38 -12.25 19.38
CA ASN A 67 -4.30 -12.86 20.15
C ASN A 67 -3.53 -11.82 20.98
N VAL A 68 -3.46 -10.57 20.53
CA VAL A 68 -2.88 -9.46 21.31
C VAL A 68 -3.78 -9.14 22.50
N ASP A 69 -5.09 -9.04 22.27
CA ASP A 69 -6.08 -8.85 23.33
C ASP A 69 -6.02 -9.97 24.37
N ALA A 70 -5.95 -11.23 23.93
CA ALA A 70 -5.82 -12.37 24.82
C ALA A 70 -4.50 -12.37 25.62
N ALA A 71 -3.39 -11.95 25.02
CA ALA A 71 -2.09 -11.91 25.67
C ALA A 71 -1.91 -10.70 26.60
N PHE A 72 -2.58 -9.58 26.29
CA PHE A 72 -2.50 -8.32 27.03
C PHE A 72 -3.91 -7.73 27.26
N PRO A 73 -4.73 -8.32 28.16
CA PRO A 73 -6.13 -7.93 28.33
C PRO A 73 -6.34 -6.51 28.89
N SER A 74 -5.28 -5.86 29.36
CA SER A 74 -5.30 -4.51 29.92
C SER A 74 -4.49 -3.50 29.09
N LEU A 75 -4.20 -3.83 27.83
CA LEU A 75 -3.53 -2.94 26.88
C LEU A 75 -4.34 -1.66 26.65
#